data_AF-G0LBC1-F1
#
_entry.id   AF-G0LBC1-F1
#
_cell.length_a   1.000
_cell.length_b   1.000
_cell.length_c   1.000
_cell.angle_alpha   90.00
_cell.angle_beta   90.00
_cell.angle_gamma   90.00
#
_symmetry.space_group_name_H-M   'P 1'
#
loop_
_entity.id
_entity.type
_entity.pdbx_description
1 polymer ?
#
loop_
_entity_poly.entity_id
_entity_poly.type
_entity_poly.pdbx_seq_one_letter_code
_entity_poly.pdbx_strand_id
1 'polypeptide(L)'
;MNDLFQFFIRAGKFSFWILFSFLFLSSETVENGFVNAENKDGVYPMISAMSDVDEALAIPMVFEMNDIASKNGRLYTTLELMMNNADKRENVMGILVSMSSADTTNLLKKYTVRPNAESFLQDFKGVFGFVNVDDLGEKPFFAYNGTFTVNEYNGLSMSGDIHIQFQNFEGQIIQVKRKFTAVKKEVETYENMLAKR
;
A
#
# COMPACT_ATOMS: atom_id res chain seq x y z
N MET A 1 -44.26 38.23 -6.22
CA MET A 1 -43.37 37.15 -6.72
C MET A 1 -43.94 35.85 -6.17
N ASN A 2 -44.56 35.03 -7.00
CA ASN A 2 -45.60 34.05 -6.60
C ASN A 2 -45.08 32.98 -5.64
N ASP A 3 -45.81 32.75 -4.55
CA ASP A 3 -45.56 31.68 -3.55
C ASP A 3 -45.51 30.28 -4.19
N LEU A 4 -46.23 30.11 -5.32
CA LEU A 4 -46.16 28.90 -6.14
C LEU A 4 -44.73 28.62 -6.64
N PHE A 5 -44.00 29.66 -7.04
CA PHE A 5 -42.64 29.55 -7.57
C PHE A 5 -41.63 29.19 -6.47
N GLN A 6 -41.82 29.75 -5.26
CA GLN A 6 -41.02 29.39 -4.07
C GLN A 6 -41.25 27.93 -3.65
N PHE A 7 -42.48 27.42 -3.79
CA PHE A 7 -42.80 26.01 -3.53
C PHE A 7 -42.09 25.08 -4.52
N PHE A 8 -42.11 25.39 -5.83
CA PHE A 8 -41.40 24.59 -6.84
C PHE A 8 -39.87 24.56 -6.61
N ILE A 9 -39.27 25.69 -6.21
CA ILE A 9 -37.83 25.73 -5.90
C ILE A 9 -37.49 24.89 -4.66
N ARG A 10 -38.34 24.89 -3.63
CA ARG A 10 -38.12 24.08 -2.42
C ARG A 10 -38.34 22.59 -2.68
N ALA A 11 -39.37 22.22 -3.44
CA ALA A 11 -39.66 20.84 -3.81
C ALA A 11 -38.55 20.26 -4.71
N GLY A 12 -38.02 21.04 -5.67
CA GLY A 12 -36.94 20.61 -6.55
C GLY A 12 -35.63 20.27 -5.82
N LYS A 13 -35.31 21.01 -4.75
CA LYS A 13 -34.12 20.71 -3.92
C LYS A 13 -34.25 19.37 -3.20
N PHE A 14 -35.45 19.03 -2.71
CA PHE A 14 -35.68 17.78 -2.01
C PHE A 14 -35.63 16.56 -2.95
N SER A 15 -36.19 16.68 -4.15
CA SER A 15 -36.13 15.60 -5.16
C SER A 15 -34.71 15.37 -5.68
N PHE A 16 -33.89 16.42 -5.77
CA PHE A 16 -32.48 16.28 -6.16
C PHE A 16 -31.69 15.47 -5.14
N TRP A 17 -31.87 15.71 -3.84
CA TRP A 17 -31.19 14.94 -2.80
C TRP A 17 -31.64 13.47 -2.76
N ILE A 18 -32.91 13.19 -3.01
CA ILE A 18 -33.42 11.80 -3.08
C ILE A 18 -32.84 11.06 -4.30
N LEU A 19 -32.84 11.69 -5.49
CA LEU A 19 -32.27 11.09 -6.70
C LEU A 19 -30.75 10.91 -6.60
N PHE A 20 -30.06 11.83 -5.93
CA PHE A 20 -28.62 11.73 -5.68
C PHE A 20 -28.27 10.50 -4.81
N SER A 21 -29.12 10.13 -3.85
CA SER A 21 -28.92 8.91 -3.04
C SER A 21 -29.01 7.62 -3.88
N PHE A 22 -29.81 7.59 -4.95
CA PHE A 22 -29.93 6.43 -5.82
C PHE A 22 -28.72 6.21 -6.74
N LEU A 23 -27.90 7.24 -6.99
CA LEU A 23 -26.66 7.10 -7.75
C LEU A 23 -25.57 6.31 -7.00
N PHE A 24 -25.70 6.13 -5.68
CA PHE A 24 -24.77 5.34 -4.85
C PHE A 24 -25.29 3.93 -4.54
N LEU A 25 -26.42 3.51 -5.11
CA LEU A 25 -26.99 2.17 -4.93
C LEU A 25 -26.65 1.20 -6.08
N SER A 26 -25.67 1.53 -6.91
CA SER A 26 -25.09 0.55 -7.84
C SER A 26 -24.24 -0.44 -7.06
N SER A 27 -24.88 -1.50 -6.54
CA SER A 27 -24.20 -2.76 -6.28
C SER A 27 -24.17 -3.54 -7.58
N GLU A 28 -23.08 -3.46 -8.34
CA GLU A 28 -22.72 -4.55 -9.24
C GLU A 28 -22.35 -5.75 -8.36
N THR A 29 -23.33 -6.57 -8.01
CA THR A 29 -23.06 -7.97 -7.72
C THR A 29 -22.72 -8.64 -9.04
N VAL A 30 -21.45 -8.56 -9.43
CA VAL A 30 -20.89 -9.51 -10.39
C VAL A 30 -20.89 -10.86 -9.70
N GLU A 31 -21.90 -11.66 -10.02
CA GLU A 31 -22.03 -13.05 -9.64
C GLU A 31 -20.97 -13.87 -10.40
N ASN A 32 -19.71 -13.73 -10.01
CA ASN A 32 -18.70 -14.74 -10.29
C ASN A 32 -18.69 -15.67 -9.09
N GLY A 33 -19.21 -16.88 -9.31
CA GLY A 33 -19.36 -17.91 -8.30
C GLY A 33 -18.07 -18.17 -7.55
N PHE A 34 -17.94 -17.58 -6.37
CA PHE A 34 -17.09 -18.07 -5.30
C PHE A 34 -18.01 -18.38 -4.14
N VAL A 35 -17.95 -19.64 -3.72
CA VAL A 35 -18.68 -20.17 -2.58
C VAL A 35 -18.31 -19.33 -1.37
N ASN A 36 -19.25 -18.49 -0.93
CA ASN A 36 -19.23 -17.93 0.42
C ASN A 36 -19.43 -19.10 1.38
N ALA A 37 -18.33 -19.74 1.77
CA ALA A 37 -18.31 -20.52 2.99
C ALA A 37 -18.43 -19.50 4.12
N GLU A 38 -19.65 -19.28 4.59
CA GLU A 38 -19.95 -18.59 5.84
C GLU A 38 -19.28 -19.38 6.97
N ASN A 39 -18.00 -19.10 7.22
CA ASN A 39 -17.20 -19.82 8.19
C ASN A 39 -17.52 -19.27 9.58
N LYS A 40 -18.44 -19.94 10.27
CA LYS A 40 -18.89 -19.59 11.63
C LYS A 40 -17.82 -19.73 12.71
N ASP A 41 -16.60 -20.12 12.35
CA ASP A 41 -15.54 -20.42 13.31
C ASP A 41 -14.27 -19.59 13.07
N GLY A 42 -14.36 -18.27 12.86
CA GLY A 42 -13.27 -17.30 13.12
C GLY A 42 -11.86 -17.58 12.57
N VAL A 43 -11.70 -18.54 11.66
CA VAL A 43 -10.43 -19.01 11.10
C VAL A 43 -10.43 -18.57 9.65
N TYR A 44 -9.79 -17.43 9.42
CA TYR A 44 -9.54 -16.93 8.07
C TYR A 44 -8.58 -17.88 7.36
N PRO A 45 -8.91 -18.39 6.17
CA PRO A 45 -7.98 -19.23 5.42
C PRO A 45 -6.75 -18.38 5.09
N MET A 46 -5.60 -18.80 5.61
CA MET A 46 -4.30 -18.31 5.16
C MET A 46 -4.13 -18.81 3.73
N ILE A 47 -4.53 -18.00 2.75
CA ILE A 47 -4.27 -18.30 1.35
C ILE A 47 -2.76 -18.15 1.16
N SER A 48 -2.06 -19.28 1.18
CA SER A 48 -0.65 -19.36 0.79
C SER A 48 -0.55 -19.17 -0.72
N ALA A 49 -0.78 -17.95 -1.19
CA ALA A 49 -0.61 -17.52 -2.58
C ALA A 49 0.88 -17.42 -2.98
N MET A 50 1.76 -18.22 -2.36
CA MET A 50 3.21 -18.09 -2.54
C MET A 50 3.64 -18.24 -4.00
N SER A 51 2.99 -19.13 -4.78
CA SER A 51 3.34 -19.36 -6.19
C SER A 51 3.14 -18.12 -7.06
N ASP A 52 1.92 -17.59 -7.10
CA ASP A 52 1.54 -16.57 -8.09
C ASP A 52 2.00 -15.17 -7.64
N VAL A 53 2.10 -14.94 -6.33
CA VAL A 53 2.66 -13.72 -5.75
C VAL A 53 4.17 -13.66 -5.98
N ASP A 54 4.91 -14.78 -5.92
CA ASP A 54 6.36 -14.76 -6.12
C ASP A 54 6.73 -14.40 -7.58
N GLU A 55 5.95 -14.87 -8.57
CA GLU A 55 6.15 -14.53 -9.98
C GLU A 55 5.80 -13.06 -10.28
N ALA A 56 4.64 -12.58 -9.80
CA ALA A 56 4.24 -11.17 -9.96
C ALA A 56 5.22 -10.18 -9.31
N LEU A 57 5.96 -10.64 -8.30
CA LEU A 57 6.94 -9.83 -7.58
C LEU A 57 8.39 -10.04 -8.07
N ALA A 58 8.65 -10.69 -9.21
CA ALA A 58 10.01 -10.87 -9.75
C ALA A 58 10.68 -9.59 -10.31
N ILE A 59 10.08 -8.42 -10.07
CA ILE A 59 10.47 -7.13 -10.62
C ILE A 59 11.56 -6.46 -9.74
N PRO A 60 12.57 -5.78 -10.33
CA PRO A 60 13.56 -5.02 -9.56
C PRO A 60 12.93 -3.90 -8.72
N MET A 61 13.42 -3.71 -7.50
CA MET A 61 12.99 -2.61 -6.64
C MET A 61 13.86 -1.37 -6.86
N VAL A 62 13.28 -0.20 -6.63
CA VAL A 62 14.00 1.05 -6.45
C VAL A 62 13.83 1.57 -5.05
N PHE A 63 14.83 2.31 -4.57
CA PHE A 63 14.71 2.99 -3.30
C PHE A 63 14.99 4.49 -3.40
N GLU A 64 14.34 5.25 -2.53
CA GLU A 64 14.54 6.67 -2.32
C GLU A 64 14.61 6.95 -0.82
N MET A 65 15.43 7.92 -0.42
CA MET A 65 15.49 8.38 0.96
C MET A 65 15.29 9.88 1.01
N ASN A 66 14.34 10.30 1.84
CA ASN A 66 13.94 11.69 1.96
C ASN A 66 13.94 12.11 3.43
N ASP A 67 14.50 13.29 3.71
CA ASP A 67 14.42 13.91 5.03
C ASP A 67 13.20 14.83 5.09
N ILE A 68 12.34 14.59 6.06
CA ILE A 68 11.06 15.28 6.24
C ILE A 68 11.02 15.90 7.63
N ALA A 69 10.69 17.19 7.69
CA ALA A 69 10.38 17.86 8.93
C ALA A 69 8.92 17.63 9.30
N SER A 70 8.66 17.12 10.50
CA SER A 70 7.30 17.03 11.02
C SER A 70 6.75 18.40 11.44
N LYS A 71 5.45 18.45 11.75
CA LYS A 71 4.78 19.66 12.23
C LYS A 71 5.37 20.22 13.53
N ASN A 72 6.06 19.41 14.33
CA ASN A 72 6.72 19.83 15.56
C ASN A 72 8.22 20.17 15.35
N GLY A 73 8.69 20.22 14.10
CA GLY A 73 10.06 20.59 13.74
C GLY A 73 11.08 19.46 13.92
N ARG A 74 10.65 18.24 14.27
CA ARG A 74 11.56 17.08 14.32
C ARG A 74 11.83 16.56 12.91
N LEU A 75 13.08 16.22 12.65
CA LEU A 75 13.51 15.63 11.40
C LEU A 75 13.41 14.11 11.45
N TYR A 76 12.80 13.54 10.42
CA TYR A 76 12.70 12.10 10.21
C TYR A 76 13.14 11.78 8.79
N THR A 77 13.75 10.61 8.62
CA THR A 77 14.13 10.10 7.31
C THR A 77 13.16 9.00 6.93
N THR A 78 12.59 9.10 5.74
CA THR A 78 11.78 8.06 5.13
C THR A 78 12.60 7.32 4.09
N LEU A 79 12.70 6.00 4.24
CA LEU A 79 13.20 5.09 3.21
C LEU A 79 11.99 4.49 2.50
N GLU A 80 11.86 4.79 1.22
CA GLU A 80 10.79 4.29 0.36
C GLU A 80 11.38 3.25 -0.60
N LEU A 81 10.86 2.03 -0.57
CA LEU A 81 11.13 1.01 -1.57
C LEU A 81 9.88 0.81 -2.41
N MET A 82 10.05 0.88 -3.73
CA MET A 82 8.96 0.71 -4.69
C MET A 82 9.30 -0.34 -5.71
N MET A 83 8.29 -1.13 -6.06
CA MET A 83 8.31 -2.08 -7.15
C MET A 83 7.23 -1.68 -8.15
N ASN A 84 7.62 -1.24 -9.34
CA ASN A 84 6.68 -0.79 -10.35
C ASN A 84 6.69 -1.76 -11.52
N ASN A 85 5.50 -2.10 -11.99
CA ASN A 85 5.36 -2.82 -13.25
C ASN A 85 5.54 -1.82 -14.40
N ALA A 86 6.53 -2.06 -15.27
CA ALA A 86 6.83 -1.24 -16.44
C ALA A 86 5.59 -1.03 -17.33
N ASP A 87 4.79 -2.08 -17.48
CA ASP A 87 3.68 -2.12 -18.43
C ASP A 87 2.44 -1.40 -17.91
N LYS A 88 2.23 -1.43 -16.58
CA LYS A 88 1.01 -0.90 -15.95
C LYS A 88 1.20 0.48 -15.30
N ARG A 89 2.44 0.98 -15.16
CA ARG A 89 2.77 2.22 -14.42
C ARG A 89 2.19 2.26 -13.00
N GLU A 90 1.88 1.10 -12.43
CA GLU A 90 1.32 0.94 -11.10
C GLU A 90 2.35 0.28 -10.19
N ASN A 91 2.38 0.75 -8.94
CA ASN A 91 3.22 0.16 -7.91
C ASN A 91 2.58 -1.16 -7.47
N VAL A 92 3.29 -2.26 -7.71
CA VAL A 92 2.88 -3.61 -7.30
C VAL A 92 3.14 -3.78 -5.81
N MET A 93 4.19 -3.18 -5.28
CA MET A 93 4.53 -3.21 -3.86
C MET A 93 5.25 -1.93 -3.45
N GLY A 94 4.93 -1.44 -2.26
CA GLY A 94 5.66 -0.35 -1.62
C GLY A 94 5.95 -0.66 -0.16
N ILE A 95 7.16 -0.33 0.30
CA ILE A 95 7.54 -0.38 1.71
C ILE A 95 8.09 1.00 2.09
N LEU A 96 7.50 1.60 3.10
CA LEU A 96 7.92 2.87 3.67
C LEU A 96 8.41 2.65 5.10
N VAL A 97 9.68 2.99 5.33
CA VAL A 97 10.30 2.92 6.65
C VAL A 97 10.58 4.33 7.13
N SER A 98 9.98 4.73 8.24
CA SER A 98 10.24 6.02 8.87
C SER A 98 11.11 5.84 10.11
N MET A 99 12.20 6.62 10.18
CA MET A 99 13.17 6.60 11.25
C MET A 99 13.60 8.02 11.64
N SER A 100 14.19 8.18 12.84
CA SER A 100 14.78 9.47 13.23
C SER A 100 15.93 9.81 12.29
N SER A 101 16.13 11.08 11.91
CA SER A 101 17.26 11.45 11.05
C SER A 101 18.62 11.15 11.69
N ALA A 102 18.71 11.12 13.03
CA ALA A 102 19.90 10.66 13.74
C ALA A 102 20.21 9.16 13.53
N ASP A 103 19.21 8.35 13.20
CA ASP A 103 19.31 6.90 13.03
C ASP A 103 19.74 6.50 11.60
N THR A 104 19.89 7.44 10.67
CA THR A 104 20.34 7.20 9.29
C THR A 104 21.75 6.63 9.18
N THR A 105 22.58 6.87 10.21
CA THR A 105 23.90 6.23 10.35
C THR A 105 23.80 4.74 10.65
N ASN A 106 22.63 4.25 11.05
CA ASN A 106 22.35 2.85 11.38
C ASN A 106 21.15 2.35 10.56
N LEU A 107 21.31 2.36 9.24
CA LEU A 107 20.35 1.79 8.29
C LEU A 107 20.32 0.25 8.35
N LEU A 108 21.46 -0.38 8.63
CA LEU A 108 21.68 -1.83 8.60
C LEU A 108 21.08 -2.52 9.84
N LYS A 109 19.76 -2.64 9.86
CA LYS A 109 19.03 -3.22 10.98
C LYS A 109 17.71 -3.84 10.55
N LYS A 110 17.09 -4.49 11.53
CA LYS A 110 15.75 -5.02 11.46
C LYS A 110 14.74 -3.95 11.88
N TYR A 111 13.77 -3.70 11.02
CA TYR A 111 12.62 -2.84 11.24
C TYR A 111 11.37 -3.69 11.40
N THR A 112 10.50 -3.34 12.35
CA THR A 112 9.29 -4.11 12.64
C THR A 112 8.06 -3.34 12.16
N VAL A 113 7.13 -4.06 11.53
CA VAL A 113 5.81 -3.54 11.21
C VAL A 113 5.08 -3.29 12.51
N ARG A 114 4.53 -2.08 12.67
CA ARG A 114 3.74 -1.74 13.85
C ARG A 114 2.26 -1.75 13.48
N PRO A 115 1.50 -2.77 13.88
CA PRO A 115 0.05 -2.70 13.75
C PRO A 115 -0.44 -1.50 14.58
N ASN A 116 -1.29 -0.67 14.00
CA ASN A 116 -1.94 0.47 14.66
C ASN A 116 -1.05 1.68 14.95
N ALA A 117 -0.31 2.18 13.96
CA ALA A 117 0.17 3.55 14.04
C ALA A 117 -1.06 4.49 14.10
N GLU A 118 -1.28 5.13 15.25
CA GLU A 118 -2.42 6.05 15.49
C GLU A 118 -2.46 7.24 14.51
N SER A 119 -1.38 7.46 13.76
CA SER A 119 -1.36 8.34 12.61
C SER A 119 -0.34 7.85 11.58
N PHE A 120 -0.80 7.53 10.36
CA PHE A 120 0.09 7.31 9.21
C PHE A 120 0.86 8.58 8.82
N LEU A 121 0.30 9.75 9.13
CA LEU A 121 0.75 11.06 8.63
C LEU A 121 1.55 11.87 9.66
N GLN A 122 1.74 11.38 10.89
CA GLN A 122 2.49 12.10 11.92
C GLN A 122 3.41 11.14 12.68
N ASP A 123 4.72 11.25 12.41
CA ASP A 123 5.80 10.74 13.25
C ASP A 123 5.82 9.21 13.48
N PHE A 124 5.25 8.41 12.56
CA PHE A 124 5.32 6.95 12.70
C PHE A 124 6.78 6.50 12.69
N LYS A 125 7.14 5.60 13.61
CA LYS A 125 8.45 4.93 13.64
C LYS A 125 8.23 3.45 13.38
N GLY A 126 8.70 2.96 12.24
CA GLY A 126 8.52 1.56 11.87
C GLY A 126 8.34 1.38 10.37
N VAL A 127 7.76 0.24 10.01
CA VAL A 127 7.50 -0.17 8.63
C VAL A 127 6.02 -0.06 8.34
N PHE A 128 5.70 0.67 7.27
CA PHE A 128 4.43 0.56 6.56
C PHE A 128 4.71 -0.10 5.21
N GLY A 129 3.72 -0.77 4.65
CA GLY A 129 3.83 -1.27 3.29
C GLY A 129 2.48 -1.61 2.71
N PHE A 130 2.43 -1.70 1.40
CA PHE A 130 1.28 -2.19 0.66
C PHE A 130 1.74 -3.14 -0.44
N VAL A 131 0.82 -3.99 -0.89
CA VAL A 131 0.99 -4.81 -2.08
C VAL A 131 -0.34 -4.90 -2.83
N ASN A 132 -0.27 -4.69 -4.14
CA ASN A 132 -1.36 -4.83 -5.08
C ASN A 132 -1.11 -6.12 -5.85
N VAL A 133 -1.99 -7.11 -5.64
CA VAL A 133 -1.94 -8.36 -6.39
C VAL A 133 -3.26 -8.46 -7.13
N ASP A 134 -3.27 -8.05 -8.39
CA ASP A 134 -4.47 -7.99 -9.23
C ASP A 134 -5.22 -9.34 -9.26
N ASP A 135 -4.48 -10.45 -9.23
CA ASP A 135 -5.03 -11.82 -9.25
C ASP A 135 -5.76 -12.21 -7.96
N LEU A 136 -5.60 -11.45 -6.87
CA LEU A 136 -6.23 -11.68 -5.57
C LEU A 136 -7.35 -10.68 -5.25
N GLY A 137 -7.69 -9.80 -6.20
CA GLY A 137 -8.77 -8.81 -6.10
C GLY A 137 -8.30 -7.36 -6.21
N GLU A 138 -9.25 -6.44 -6.42
CA GLU A 138 -8.97 -5.02 -6.75
C GLU A 138 -8.46 -4.17 -5.57
N LYS A 139 -8.31 -4.73 -4.36
CA LYS A 139 -8.00 -3.94 -3.15
C LYS A 139 -6.57 -4.18 -2.66
N PRO A 140 -5.83 -3.12 -2.29
CA PRO A 140 -4.49 -3.24 -1.71
C PRO A 140 -4.52 -4.03 -0.40
N PHE A 141 -3.51 -4.87 -0.19
CA PHE A 141 -3.20 -5.43 1.12
C PHE A 141 -2.19 -4.52 1.82
N PHE A 142 -2.37 -4.28 3.11
CA PHE A 142 -1.49 -3.42 3.92
C PHE A 142 -0.69 -4.22 4.94
N ALA A 143 0.56 -3.83 5.17
CA ALA A 143 1.43 -4.48 6.14
C ALA A 143 0.81 -4.40 7.54
N TYR A 144 0.56 -5.54 8.17
CA TYR A 144 -0.02 -5.60 9.52
C TYR A 144 0.95 -6.21 10.54
N ASN A 145 1.86 -7.09 10.12
CA ASN A 145 2.84 -7.73 10.99
C ASN A 145 4.08 -8.15 10.22
N GLY A 146 5.18 -8.38 10.93
CA GLY A 146 6.42 -8.87 10.36
C GLY A 146 7.52 -7.83 10.36
N THR A 147 8.54 -8.07 9.55
CA THR A 147 9.83 -7.41 9.67
C THR A 147 10.47 -7.18 8.31
N PHE A 148 11.12 -6.03 8.18
CA PHE A 148 11.94 -5.64 7.04
C PHE A 148 13.37 -5.48 7.53
N THR A 149 14.34 -6.12 6.90
CA THR A 149 15.75 -6.06 7.32
C THR A 149 16.59 -5.52 6.18
N VAL A 150 17.40 -4.49 6.47
CA VAL A 150 18.44 -4.03 5.56
C VAL A 150 19.75 -4.67 5.97
N ASN A 151 20.35 -5.45 5.07
CA ASN A 151 21.60 -6.16 5.34
C ASN A 151 22.82 -5.40 4.78
N GLU A 152 22.66 -4.76 3.62
CA GLU A 152 23.74 -4.03 2.95
C GLU A 152 23.22 -2.71 2.36
N TYR A 153 24.06 -1.67 2.43
CA TYR A 153 23.81 -0.36 1.83
C TYR A 153 25.13 0.33 1.53
N ASN A 154 25.29 0.87 0.33
CA ASN A 154 26.53 1.56 -0.10
C ASN A 154 26.29 2.96 -0.67
N GLY A 155 25.08 3.50 -0.58
CA GLY A 155 24.72 4.80 -1.18
C GLY A 155 24.01 4.71 -2.53
N LEU A 156 24.25 3.66 -3.32
CA LEU A 156 23.70 3.47 -4.66
C LEU A 156 22.82 2.22 -4.77
N SER A 157 23.07 1.22 -3.94
CA SER A 157 22.29 -0.01 -3.86
C SER A 157 22.01 -0.41 -2.42
N MET A 158 20.94 -1.16 -2.23
CA MET A 158 20.51 -1.73 -0.95
C MET A 158 20.06 -3.18 -1.14
N SER A 159 20.38 -4.05 -0.19
CA SER A 159 19.91 -5.44 -0.18
C SER A 159 19.43 -5.85 1.21
N GLY A 160 18.54 -6.85 1.25
CA GLY A 160 17.98 -7.28 2.52
C GLY A 160 16.87 -8.32 2.39
N ASP A 161 16.07 -8.44 3.45
CA ASP A 161 15.00 -9.43 3.58
C ASP A 161 13.67 -8.75 3.92
N ILE A 162 12.62 -9.14 3.23
CA ILE A 162 11.23 -8.81 3.53
C ILE A 162 10.58 -10.07 4.10
N HIS A 163 10.07 -9.99 5.32
CA HIS A 163 9.23 -11.02 5.92
C HIS A 163 8.02 -10.35 6.56
N ILE A 164 7.04 -9.99 5.75
CA ILE A 164 5.87 -9.19 6.14
C ILE A 164 4.59 -9.95 5.81
N GLN A 165 3.63 -9.90 6.72
CA GLN A 165 2.26 -10.32 6.50
C GLN A 165 1.43 -9.07 6.19
N PHE A 166 0.68 -9.13 5.10
CA PHE A 166 -0.22 -8.08 4.65
C PHE A 166 -1.66 -8.54 4.80
N GLN A 167 -2.55 -7.62 5.15
CA GLN A 167 -3.97 -7.87 5.36
C GLN A 167 -4.78 -6.83 4.58
N ASN A 168 -5.85 -7.27 3.90
CA ASN A 168 -6.80 -6.35 3.27
C ASN A 168 -8.00 -6.06 4.20
N PHE A 169 -8.90 -5.19 3.77
CA PHE A 169 -10.08 -4.80 4.55
C PHE A 169 -11.07 -5.95 4.82
N GLU A 170 -10.99 -7.03 4.05
CA GLU A 170 -11.83 -8.22 4.20
C GLU A 170 -11.21 -9.22 5.19
N GLY A 171 -10.04 -8.88 5.77
CA GLY A 171 -9.34 -9.70 6.73
C GLY A 171 -8.47 -10.79 6.11
N GLN A 172 -8.43 -10.89 4.78
CA GLN A 172 -7.58 -11.84 4.08
C GLN A 172 -6.12 -11.50 4.29
N ILE A 173 -5.31 -12.52 4.55
CA ILE A 173 -3.89 -12.37 4.87
C ILE A 173 -3.05 -13.05 3.79
N ILE A 174 -2.05 -12.32 3.31
CA ILE A 174 -0.96 -12.86 2.49
C ILE A 174 0.37 -12.67 3.19
N GLN A 175 1.32 -13.54 2.92
CA GLN A 175 2.66 -13.47 3.49
C GLN A 175 3.69 -13.32 2.38
N VAL A 176 4.49 -12.27 2.47
CA VAL A 176 5.65 -12.06 1.60
C VAL A 176 6.91 -12.38 2.39
N LYS A 177 7.65 -13.39 1.93
CA LYS A 177 8.93 -13.78 2.52
C LYS A 177 9.99 -13.92 1.42
N ARG A 178 10.82 -12.90 1.25
CA ARG A 178 11.78 -12.85 0.14
C ARG A 178 13.01 -12.03 0.46
N LYS A 179 14.05 -12.23 -0.34
CA LYS A 179 15.16 -11.29 -0.45
C LYS A 179 14.79 -10.15 -1.40
N PHE A 180 15.39 -8.99 -1.20
CA PHE A 180 15.30 -7.87 -2.13
C PHE A 180 16.69 -7.34 -2.48
N THR A 181 16.75 -6.74 -3.67
CA THR A 181 17.84 -5.88 -4.09
C THR A 181 17.19 -4.66 -4.73
N ALA A 182 17.61 -3.49 -4.29
CA ALA A 182 17.10 -2.22 -4.77
C ALA A 182 18.24 -1.31 -5.19
N VAL A 183 18.02 -0.56 -6.27
CA VAL A 183 18.93 0.48 -6.74
C VAL A 183 18.35 1.85 -6.43
N LYS A 184 19.21 2.82 -6.19
CA LYS A 184 18.77 4.18 -5.88
C LYS A 184 18.01 4.71 -7.08
N LYS A 185 16.85 5.31 -6.83
CA LYS A 185 16.09 5.99 -7.87
C LYS A 185 16.88 7.21 -8.34
N GLU A 186 17.59 7.06 -9.45
CA GLU A 186 18.12 8.19 -10.21
C GLU A 186 17.04 8.67 -11.18
N VAL A 187 16.79 9.97 -11.20
CA VAL A 187 15.69 10.60 -11.96
C VAL A 187 15.73 10.28 -13.47
N GLU A 188 16.89 9.91 -14.03
CA GLU A 188 17.05 9.52 -15.45
C GLU A 188 17.23 8.00 -15.68
N THR A 189 17.66 7.23 -14.70
CA THR A 189 18.16 5.85 -14.93
C THR A 189 17.04 4.80 -14.84
N TYR A 190 15.97 5.06 -14.08
CA TYR A 190 14.89 4.09 -13.88
C TYR A 190 14.02 3.89 -15.14
N GLU A 191 13.59 4.98 -15.76
CA GLU A 191 12.83 4.95 -17.03
C GLU A 191 13.63 4.25 -18.15
N ASN A 192 14.95 4.49 -18.19
CA ASN A 192 15.85 3.87 -19.15
C ASN A 192 16.10 2.37 -18.90
N MET A 193 15.92 1.89 -17.67
CA MET A 193 15.99 0.45 -17.35
C MET A 193 14.67 -0.27 -17.68
N LEU A 194 13.53 0.39 -17.50
CA LEU A 194 12.22 -0.17 -17.90
C LEU A 194 12.08 -0.23 -19.42
N ALA A 195 12.58 0.76 -20.15
CA ALA A 195 12.48 0.83 -21.61
C ALA A 195 13.40 -0.15 -22.39
N LYS A 196 14.28 -0.89 -21.69
CA LYS A 196 15.25 -1.83 -22.29
C LYS A 196 14.84 -3.31 -22.19
N ARG A 197 13.66 -3.62 -21.66
CA ARG A 197 13.07 -4.96 -21.68
C ARG A 197 11.95 -5.02 -22.70
#